data_AF-A0A6N8L3Q3-F1
#
_entry.id   AF-A0A6N8L3Q3-F1
#
_cell.length_a   1.000
_cell.length_b   1.000
_cell.length_c   1.000
_cell.angle_alpha   90.00
_cell.angle_beta   90.00
_cell.angle_gamma   90.00
#
_symmetry.space_group_name_H-M   'P 1'
#
loop_
_entity.id
_entity.type
_entity.pdbx_description
1 polymer ?
#
loop_
_entity_poly.entity_id
_entity_poly.type
_entity_poly.pdbx_seq_one_letter_code
_entity_poly.pdbx_strand_id
1 'polypeptide(L)'
;MKKFGIFMLISMLFIACSDDKELSPPAIKDSVAKDLNNTVWTPTQGSNFFKSLKFIDGVIEGEFENGGTMRYGYHISNVNAVTELPEVLEINVKSSYKYFYILMKKDYSSFELTMQPGDNVEEKVDANFKK
;
A
#
# COMPACT_ATOMS: atom_id res chain seq x y z
N MET A 1 59.49 -6.13 45.55
CA MET A 1 58.16 -5.56 45.86
C MET A 1 57.26 -5.70 44.64
N LYS A 2 55.98 -5.99 44.88
CA LYS A 2 54.81 -6.00 43.97
C LYS A 2 54.71 -7.10 42.88
N LYS A 3 54.02 -8.18 43.29
CA LYS A 3 53.10 -9.01 42.49
C LYS A 3 51.96 -8.13 41.96
N PHE A 4 51.47 -8.36 40.74
CA PHE A 4 50.10 -8.14 40.21
C PHE A 4 50.18 -8.41 38.69
N GLY A 5 49.35 -9.18 38.01
CA GLY A 5 48.15 -9.90 38.41
C GLY A 5 47.82 -10.94 37.35
N ILE A 6 47.38 -12.11 37.83
CA ILE A 6 46.66 -13.13 37.08
C ILE A 6 45.22 -12.65 36.89
N PHE A 7 44.53 -13.20 35.89
CA PHE A 7 43.08 -13.19 35.61
C PHE A 7 42.58 -12.07 34.70
N MET A 8 42.27 -12.41 33.45
CA MET A 8 40.89 -12.78 33.10
C MET A 8 40.85 -13.38 31.69
N LEU A 9 40.58 -14.69 31.64
CA LEU A 9 40.10 -15.40 30.47
C LEU A 9 38.66 -14.95 30.27
N ILE A 10 38.42 -14.02 29.34
CA ILE A 10 37.06 -13.69 28.91
C ILE A 10 36.61 -14.81 27.99
N SER A 11 35.95 -15.80 28.60
CA SER A 11 35.06 -16.74 27.94
C SER A 11 33.94 -15.93 27.29
N MET A 12 34.11 -15.60 26.01
CA MET A 12 33.00 -15.18 25.16
C MET A 12 32.13 -16.42 24.99
N LEU A 13 31.13 -16.53 25.86
CA LEU A 13 29.93 -17.29 25.62
C LEU A 13 29.40 -16.85 24.26
N PHE A 14 29.58 -17.67 23.23
CA PHE A 14 28.72 -17.65 22.07
C PHE A 14 27.32 -17.98 22.58
N ILE A 15 26.61 -16.95 23.03
CA ILE A 15 25.16 -16.96 23.07
C ILE A 15 24.80 -17.18 21.60
N ALA A 16 24.51 -18.44 21.27
CA ALA A 16 23.75 -18.77 20.09
C ALA A 16 22.58 -17.80 20.10
N CYS A 17 22.55 -16.88 19.14
CA CYS A 17 21.37 -16.09 18.84
C CYS A 17 20.35 -17.12 18.37
N SER A 18 19.62 -17.64 19.35
CA SER A 18 18.52 -18.55 19.21
C SER A 18 17.52 -17.90 18.28
N ASP A 19 17.35 -18.51 17.11
CA ASP A 19 16.16 -18.47 16.27
C ASP A 19 15.33 -17.18 16.39
N ASP A 20 15.92 -16.03 16.04
CA ASP A 20 15.12 -14.93 15.56
C ASP A 20 14.60 -15.39 14.21
N LYS A 21 13.43 -16.03 14.23
CA LYS A 21 12.59 -16.21 13.06
C LYS A 21 12.62 -14.88 12.33
N GLU A 22 13.27 -14.84 11.16
CA GLU A 22 13.00 -13.81 10.19
C GLU A 22 11.48 -13.81 10.01
N LEU A 23 10.81 -12.86 10.66
CA LEU A 23 9.50 -12.40 10.28
C LEU A 23 9.69 -11.81 8.89
N SER A 24 9.78 -12.68 7.89
CA SER A 24 9.78 -12.26 6.50
C SER A 24 8.32 -12.16 6.07
N PRO A 25 7.81 -10.94 5.95
CA PRO A 25 6.90 -10.67 4.84
C PRO A 25 7.15 -9.29 4.23
N PRO A 26 8.20 -9.19 3.38
CA PRO A 26 8.22 -8.26 2.25
C PRO A 26 7.67 -8.90 0.96
N ALA A 27 7.86 -10.22 0.78
CA ALA A 27 7.64 -10.89 -0.52
C ALA A 27 6.19 -10.81 -1.06
N ILE A 28 5.17 -10.93 -0.19
CA ILE A 28 3.77 -10.90 -0.66
C ILE A 28 3.38 -9.51 -1.13
N LYS A 29 3.79 -8.44 -0.42
CA LYS A 29 3.53 -7.07 -0.85
C LYS A 29 4.20 -6.76 -2.18
N ASP A 30 5.46 -7.17 -2.32
CA ASP A 30 6.22 -6.97 -3.54
C ASP A 30 5.60 -7.76 -4.70
N SER A 31 5.09 -8.97 -4.43
CA SER A 31 4.35 -9.77 -5.42
C SER A 31 3.08 -9.05 -5.86
N VAL A 32 2.24 -8.58 -4.92
CA VAL A 32 0.99 -7.88 -5.27
C VAL A 32 1.29 -6.58 -6.01
N ALA A 33 2.29 -5.80 -5.58
CA ALA A 33 2.69 -4.58 -6.27
C ALA A 33 3.17 -4.87 -7.70
N LYS A 34 3.91 -5.97 -7.90
CA LYS A 34 4.35 -6.42 -9.22
C LYS A 34 3.19 -6.87 -10.10
N ASP A 35 2.27 -7.66 -9.55
CA ASP A 35 1.11 -8.18 -10.28
C ASP A 35 0.17 -7.06 -10.73
N LEU A 36 0.01 -6.03 -9.89
CA LEU A 36 -0.83 -4.88 -10.19
C LEU A 36 -0.16 -3.89 -11.14
N ASN A 37 1.16 -3.87 -11.27
CA ASN A 37 1.84 -2.86 -12.08
C ASN A 37 1.38 -2.89 -13.54
N ASN A 38 1.07 -1.71 -14.09
CA ASN A 38 0.46 -1.49 -15.40
C ASN A 38 -0.94 -2.10 -15.62
N THR A 39 -1.65 -2.51 -14.57
CA THR A 39 -3.06 -2.87 -14.67
C THR A 39 -3.94 -1.62 -14.67
N VAL A 40 -5.06 -1.69 -15.41
CA VAL A 40 -6.06 -0.60 -15.52
C VAL A 40 -7.41 -1.15 -15.10
N TRP A 41 -8.09 -0.42 -14.23
CA TRP A 41 -9.37 -0.79 -13.64
C TRP A 41 -10.39 0.30 -13.91
N THR A 42 -11.59 -0.11 -14.29
CA THR A 42 -12.75 0.78 -14.39
C THR A 42 -13.63 0.50 -13.17
N PRO A 43 -13.82 1.47 -12.27
CA PRO A 43 -14.61 1.22 -11.08
C PRO A 43 -16.09 1.09 -11.44
N THR A 44 -16.70 -0.02 -11.01
CA THR A 44 -18.08 -0.38 -11.36
C THR A 44 -19.13 0.28 -10.46
N GLN A 45 -18.74 0.75 -9.27
CA GLN A 45 -19.59 1.44 -8.30
C GLN A 45 -18.79 2.57 -7.61
N GLY A 46 -19.47 3.65 -7.20
CA GLY A 46 -18.86 4.78 -6.49
C GLY A 46 -18.05 5.77 -7.35
N SER A 47 -18.14 5.68 -8.68
CA SER A 47 -17.10 6.15 -9.61
C SER A 47 -17.41 7.40 -10.43
N ASN A 48 -18.44 8.19 -10.10
CA ASN A 48 -18.74 9.44 -10.83
C ASN A 48 -17.55 10.43 -10.92
N PHE A 49 -16.47 10.15 -10.19
CA PHE A 49 -15.22 10.88 -10.19
C PHE A 49 -14.17 10.32 -11.17
N PHE A 50 -14.00 8.99 -11.25
CA PHE A 50 -12.90 8.35 -11.98
C PHE A 50 -13.41 7.47 -13.11
N LYS A 51 -12.92 7.78 -14.32
CA LYS A 51 -13.08 6.95 -15.51
C LYS A 51 -12.22 5.69 -15.46
N SER A 52 -10.99 5.82 -14.96
CA SER A 52 -10.06 4.70 -14.82
C SER A 52 -9.08 4.90 -13.68
N LEU A 53 -8.58 3.79 -13.12
CA LEU A 53 -7.50 3.74 -12.14
C LEU A 53 -6.42 2.81 -12.65
N LYS A 54 -5.20 3.31 -12.80
CA LYS A 54 -4.03 2.57 -13.25
C LYS A 54 -3.02 2.42 -12.11
N PHE A 55 -2.63 1.20 -11.79
CA PHE A 55 -1.47 0.98 -10.94
C PHE A 55 -0.21 1.12 -11.78
N ILE A 56 0.68 2.04 -11.43
CA ILE A 56 1.92 2.29 -12.16
C ILE A 56 3.00 2.79 -11.21
N ASP A 57 4.19 2.21 -11.27
CA ASP A 57 5.39 2.68 -10.57
C ASP A 57 5.17 2.93 -9.06
N GLY A 58 4.38 2.07 -8.41
CA GLY A 58 4.07 2.15 -6.98
C GLY A 58 3.05 3.23 -6.58
N VAL A 59 2.34 3.81 -7.54
CA VAL A 59 1.21 4.73 -7.32
C VAL A 59 -0.04 4.25 -8.05
N ILE A 60 -1.18 4.85 -7.72
CA ILE A 60 -2.42 4.77 -8.49
C ILE A 60 -2.57 6.08 -9.26
N GLU A 61 -2.57 6.02 -10.58
CA GLU A 61 -2.93 7.12 -11.46
C GLU A 61 -4.42 7.02 -11.79
N GLY A 62 -5.20 7.99 -11.35
CA GLY A 62 -6.63 8.07 -11.65
C GLY A 62 -6.91 9.08 -12.76
N GLU A 63 -7.62 8.62 -13.80
CA GLU A 63 -8.19 9.47 -14.85
C GLU A 63 -9.61 9.88 -14.44
N PHE A 64 -9.86 11.18 -14.37
CA PHE A 64 -11.20 11.70 -14.09
C PHE A 64 -12.06 11.68 -15.34
N GLU A 65 -13.38 11.71 -15.16
CA GLU A 65 -14.34 11.79 -16.27
C GLU A 65 -14.13 13.02 -17.17
N ASN A 66 -13.54 14.10 -16.64
CA ASN A 66 -13.20 15.30 -17.40
C ASN A 66 -11.85 15.19 -18.17
N GLY A 67 -11.18 14.04 -18.14
CA GLY A 67 -9.90 13.79 -18.79
C GLY A 67 -8.66 14.26 -18.01
N GLY A 68 -8.84 14.85 -16.83
CA GLY A 68 -7.73 15.14 -15.92
C GLY A 68 -7.10 13.86 -15.36
N THR A 69 -5.87 13.94 -14.86
CA THR A 69 -5.23 12.84 -14.15
C THR A 69 -4.67 13.30 -12.80
N MET A 70 -4.73 12.42 -11.79
CA MET A 70 -4.06 12.62 -10.49
C MET A 70 -3.39 11.33 -10.05
N ARG A 71 -2.31 11.46 -9.28
CA ARG A 71 -1.56 10.32 -8.74
C ARG A 71 -1.69 10.25 -7.22
N TYR A 72 -1.91 9.04 -6.73
CA TYR A 72 -2.10 8.74 -5.32
C TYR A 72 -1.10 7.68 -4.86
N GLY A 73 -0.47 7.92 -3.72
CA GLY A 73 0.19 6.84 -2.99
C GLY A 73 -0.85 5.89 -2.42
N TYR A 74 -0.51 4.62 -2.23
CA TYR A 74 -1.42 3.65 -1.60
C TYR A 74 -0.67 2.77 -0.60
N HIS A 75 -1.43 2.04 0.21
CA HIS A 75 -0.93 1.03 1.13
C HIS A 75 -1.89 -0.16 1.18
N ILE A 76 -1.36 -1.38 1.02
CA ILE A 76 -2.12 -2.61 1.19
C ILE A 76 -2.07 -2.99 2.67
N SER A 77 -3.18 -2.78 3.37
CA SER A 77 -3.22 -2.79 4.84
C SER A 77 -3.24 -4.19 5.45
N ASN A 78 -3.83 -5.16 4.76
CA ASN A 78 -4.08 -6.51 5.28
C ASN A 78 -3.09 -7.57 4.78
N VAL A 79 -1.89 -7.16 4.36
CA VAL A 79 -0.77 -8.04 3.94
C VAL A 79 0.50 -7.82 4.76
N ASN A 80 0.43 -7.02 5.82
CA ASN A 80 1.51 -6.84 6.78
C ASN A 80 1.55 -8.06 7.70
N ALA A 81 2.45 -9.02 7.46
CA ALA A 81 2.61 -10.25 8.27
C ALA A 81 1.65 -11.41 8.00
N VAL A 82 1.28 -11.60 6.74
CA VAL A 82 0.58 -12.80 6.28
C VAL A 82 1.53 -13.76 5.56
N THR A 83 1.25 -15.06 5.63
CA THR A 83 1.96 -16.11 4.86
C THR A 83 1.24 -16.44 3.54
N GLU A 84 -0.03 -16.06 3.43
CA GLU A 84 -0.88 -16.26 2.26
C GLU A 84 -1.65 -14.98 1.94
N LEU A 85 -2.00 -14.79 0.68
CA LEU A 85 -2.77 -13.64 0.23
C LEU A 85 -4.21 -13.72 0.76
N PRO A 86 -4.73 -12.69 1.47
CA PRO A 86 -6.10 -12.70 1.98
C PRO A 86 -7.10 -12.78 0.82
N GLU A 87 -8.30 -13.33 1.05
CA GLU A 87 -9.33 -13.46 0.01
C GLU A 87 -9.69 -12.13 -0.67
N VAL A 88 -9.67 -11.05 0.11
CA VAL A 88 -9.86 -9.68 -0.35
C VAL A 88 -8.67 -8.84 0.13
N LEU A 89 -8.05 -8.12 -0.78
CA LEU A 89 -7.01 -7.14 -0.54
C LEU A 89 -7.65 -5.79 -0.20
N GLU A 90 -7.13 -5.16 0.86
CA GLU A 90 -7.58 -3.85 1.31
C GLU A 90 -6.52 -2.79 1.00
N ILE A 91 -6.75 -2.05 -0.08
CA ILE A 91 -5.85 -1.03 -0.59
C ILE A 91 -6.35 0.34 -0.15
N ASN A 92 -5.65 0.96 0.80
CA ASN A 92 -5.95 2.31 1.29
C ASN A 92 -5.22 3.34 0.43
N VAL A 93 -5.94 4.35 -0.06
CA VAL A 93 -5.39 5.38 -0.94
C VAL A 93 -5.09 6.64 -0.12
N LYS A 94 -3.84 7.10 -0.19
CA LYS A 94 -3.38 8.33 0.47
C LYS A 94 -3.93 9.52 -0.27
N SER A 95 -4.99 10.13 0.27
CA SER A 95 -5.69 11.24 -0.35
C SER A 95 -6.34 12.15 0.70
N SER A 96 -6.88 13.28 0.26
CA SER A 96 -7.76 14.16 1.06
C SER A 96 -9.22 13.71 1.07
N TYR A 97 -9.58 12.70 0.27
CA TYR A 97 -10.92 12.13 0.27
C TYR A 97 -11.13 11.26 1.50
N LYS A 98 -12.33 11.31 2.06
CA LYS A 98 -12.73 10.39 3.12
C LYS A 98 -12.95 9.00 2.54
N TYR A 99 -12.54 7.98 3.27
CA TYR A 99 -12.79 6.58 2.92
C TYR A 99 -12.36 6.20 1.50
N PHE A 100 -11.26 6.77 0.99
CA PHE A 100 -10.72 6.34 -0.31
C PHE A 100 -9.96 5.02 -0.15
N TYR A 101 -10.66 3.92 -0.39
CA TYR A 101 -10.10 2.58 -0.38
C TYR A 101 -10.64 1.73 -1.52
N ILE A 102 -9.86 0.71 -1.89
CA ILE A 102 -10.19 -0.26 -2.92
C ILE A 102 -10.20 -1.65 -2.28
N LEU A 103 -11.26 -2.40 -2.55
CA LEU A 103 -11.36 -3.83 -2.22
C LEU A 103 -11.18 -4.64 -3.50
N MET A 104 -10.29 -5.62 -3.44
CA MET A 104 -9.91 -6.41 -4.62
C MET A 104 -9.77 -7.87 -4.24
N LYS A 105 -10.41 -8.79 -4.98
CA LYS A 105 -10.20 -10.22 -4.73
C LYS A 105 -8.77 -10.62 -4.99
N LYS A 106 -8.30 -11.65 -4.28
CA LYS A 106 -6.93 -12.19 -4.40
C LYS A 106 -6.56 -12.70 -5.80
N ASP A 107 -7.56 -13.06 -6.60
CA ASP A 107 -7.42 -13.48 -8.00
C ASP A 107 -7.55 -12.31 -8.98
N TYR A 108 -7.68 -11.08 -8.45
CA TYR A 108 -7.88 -9.85 -9.19
C TYR A 108 -9.14 -9.84 -10.08
N SER A 109 -10.13 -10.71 -9.80
CA SER A 109 -11.37 -10.78 -10.59
C SER A 109 -12.36 -9.66 -10.29
N SER A 110 -12.18 -8.93 -9.18
CA SER A 110 -13.07 -7.85 -8.75
C SER A 110 -12.31 -6.62 -8.28
N PHE A 111 -12.92 -5.46 -8.53
CA PHE A 111 -12.42 -4.15 -8.15
C PHE A 111 -13.58 -3.28 -7.65
N GLU A 112 -13.61 -3.03 -6.35
CA GLU A 112 -14.62 -2.18 -5.72
C GLU A 112 -13.95 -0.95 -5.13
N LEU A 113 -14.40 0.22 -5.57
CA LEU A 113 -13.91 1.51 -5.09
C LEU A 113 -14.92 2.11 -4.13
N THR A 114 -14.45 2.46 -2.94
CA THR A 114 -15.20 3.35 -2.04
C THR A 114 -14.44 4.66 -1.91
N MET A 115 -15.19 5.77 -1.96
CA MET A 115 -14.67 7.11 -1.76
C MET A 115 -15.81 8.03 -1.34
N GLN A 116 -15.51 8.98 -0.45
CA GLN A 116 -16.40 10.08 -0.10
C GLN A 116 -15.62 11.40 -0.15
N PRO A 117 -16.25 12.52 -0.55
CA PRO A 117 -15.66 13.84 -0.39
C PRO A 117 -15.25 14.08 1.07
N GLY A 118 -14.09 14.71 1.29
CA GLY A 118 -13.70 15.15 2.63
C GLY A 118 -14.51 16.36 3.10
N ASP A 119 -14.57 16.62 4.40
CA ASP A 119 -15.38 17.72 4.99
C ASP A 119 -15.01 19.12 4.46
N ASN A 120 -13.83 19.27 3.87
CA ASN A 120 -13.31 20.52 3.32
C ASN A 120 -13.17 20.51 1.80
N VAL A 121 -13.70 19.49 1.12
CA VAL A 121 -13.86 19.55 -0.34
C VAL A 121 -15.19 20.24 -0.58
N GLU A 122 -15.20 21.58 -0.53
CA GLU A 122 -16.19 22.32 -1.31
C GLU A 122 -16.13 21.73 -2.71
N GLU A 123 -17.24 21.19 -3.19
CA GLU A 123 -17.42 20.73 -4.55
C GLU A 123 -17.34 21.96 -5.48
N LYS A 124 -16.15 22.55 -5.58
CA LYS A 124 -15.81 23.46 -6.66
C LYS A 124 -15.64 22.58 -7.88
N VAL A 125 -16.77 22.23 -8.47
CA VAL A 125 -16.86 22.05 -9.91
C VAL A 125 -16.45 23.40 -10.48
N ASP A 126 -15.14 23.63 -10.64
CA ASP A 126 -14.63 24.74 -11.43
C ASP A 126 -15.01 24.44 -12.88
N ALA A 127 -16.26 24.74 -13.21
CA ALA A 127 -16.78 24.88 -14.55
C ALA A 127 -16.16 26.14 -15.18
N ASN A 128 -14.84 26.16 -15.34
CA ASN A 128 -14.10 27.20 -16.03
C ASN A 128 -12.86 26.62 -16.70
N PHE A 129 -13.07 25.73 -17.67
CA PHE A 129 -12.14 25.60 -18.79
C PHE A 129 -12.71 26.38 -19.97
N LYS A 130 -12.28 27.64 -20.08
CA LYS A 130 -12.38 28.40 -21.32
C LYS A 130 -11.52 27.72 -22.40
N LYS A 131 -12.09 27.54 -23.58
CA LYS A 131 -11.38 27.80 -24.84
C LYS A 131 -11.91 29.12 -25.39
#